data_AF-A0A2D5ZPK3-F1
#
_entry.id   AF-A0A2D5ZPK3-F1
#
_cell.length_a   1.000
_cell.length_b   1.000
_cell.length_c   1.000
_cell.angle_alpha   90.00
_cell.angle_beta   90.00
_cell.angle_gamma   90.00
#
_symmetry.space_group_name_H-M   'P 1'
#
loop_
_entity.id
_entity.type
_entity.pdbx_description
1 polymer ?
#
loop_
_entity_poly.entity_id
_entity_poly.type
_entity_poly.pdbx_seq_one_letter_code
_entity_poly.pdbx_strand_id
1 'polypeptide(L)'
;LDTTMSQLDFPSGNCESNLKLYDLDTAERDGTLLHVGSVFSAADGRIRDSLREEGPRVVSFHNVLKWGSIPLAEALVEVLHIVREGLGAEADIEFAVDMGEGRSNQGSGQLGRQPSLNILQIRPMTRQGGLDRQVRFKETSAERILCRTTRSLGHGVVDAITDVIYVTTSELSGSTTPAVAKEVGELNAMLRLQKARYLLIGPGRWGTSDPSLGIPVEWSQISDARIIVETAFGDRSVDPSQGTHFFHNITSKQIGYLTLSAYPHRITPKDFIDREWLDGQPGCFEGDSVRHVRLDRPLLAYLDGRKGHATILKPDNDDEFDERAPEERY
;
A
#
# COMPACT_ATOMS: atom_id res chain seq x y z
N LEU A 1 6.80 -2.74 -22.34
CA LEU A 1 7.28 -4.10 -22.66
C LEU A 1 8.25 -3.99 -23.81
N ASP A 2 9.45 -4.55 -23.66
CA ASP A 2 10.40 -4.63 -24.77
C ASP A 2 9.94 -5.72 -25.74
N THR A 3 9.25 -5.31 -26.80
CA THR A 3 8.77 -6.23 -27.85
C THR A 3 9.88 -6.72 -28.77
N THR A 4 11.13 -6.28 -28.57
CA THR A 4 12.31 -6.80 -29.28
C THR A 4 12.89 -8.05 -28.61
N MET A 5 12.48 -8.35 -27.38
CA MET A 5 12.87 -9.58 -26.69
C MET A 5 12.06 -10.77 -27.21
N SER A 6 12.77 -11.86 -27.55
CA SER A 6 12.16 -13.11 -28.03
C SER A 6 11.58 -13.99 -26.92
N GLN A 7 12.00 -13.76 -25.67
CA GLN A 7 11.47 -14.40 -24.47
C GLN A 7 11.33 -13.38 -23.34
N LEU A 8 10.21 -13.43 -22.63
CA LEU A 8 9.94 -12.62 -21.44
C LEU A 8 10.55 -13.31 -20.20
N ASP A 9 11.27 -12.54 -19.40
CA ASP A 9 11.88 -13.01 -18.15
C ASP A 9 10.89 -12.85 -16.99
N PHE A 10 10.09 -13.90 -16.76
CA PHE A 10 9.12 -13.97 -15.66
C PHE A 10 9.65 -14.21 -14.22
N PRO A 11 10.86 -14.76 -13.94
CA PRO A 11 11.23 -15.17 -12.58
C PRO A 11 11.89 -14.08 -11.72
N SER A 12 12.35 -12.97 -12.31
CA SER A 12 13.00 -11.90 -11.57
C SER A 12 11.93 -10.95 -11.02
N GLY A 13 11.78 -10.87 -9.69
CA GLY A 13 10.80 -10.01 -9.01
C GLY A 13 10.97 -8.50 -9.23
N ASN A 14 11.76 -8.10 -10.23
CA ASN A 14 11.94 -6.73 -10.67
C ASN A 14 11.06 -6.46 -11.89
N CYS A 15 10.03 -5.61 -11.73
CA CYS A 15 9.04 -5.32 -12.77
C CYS A 15 9.65 -4.65 -14.03
N GLU A 16 10.89 -4.17 -13.94
CA GLU A 16 11.59 -3.50 -15.03
C GLU A 16 12.35 -4.44 -15.97
N SER A 17 12.54 -5.72 -15.62
CA SER A 17 13.35 -6.66 -16.41
C SER A 17 12.84 -6.88 -17.83
N ASN A 18 11.52 -6.72 -18.04
CA ASN A 18 10.84 -6.86 -19.33
C ASN A 18 10.48 -5.51 -19.97
N LEU A 19 10.98 -4.40 -19.43
CA LEU A 19 10.66 -3.06 -19.88
C LEU A 19 11.90 -2.41 -20.50
N LYS A 20 11.75 -1.93 -21.73
CA LYS A 20 12.67 -0.95 -22.28
C LYS A 20 12.30 0.42 -21.75
N LEU A 21 13.15 0.97 -20.89
CA LEU A 21 12.96 2.30 -20.31
C LEU A 21 13.38 3.36 -21.32
N TYR A 22 12.53 4.36 -21.51
CA TYR A 22 12.78 5.52 -22.36
C TYR A 22 12.71 6.78 -21.52
N ASP A 23 13.54 7.77 -21.86
CA ASP A 23 13.49 9.09 -21.25
C ASP A 23 12.29 9.91 -21.75
N LEU A 24 11.97 10.97 -21.03
CA LEU A 24 10.87 11.87 -21.40
C LEU A 24 11.15 12.60 -22.72
N ASP A 25 12.42 12.82 -23.07
CA ASP A 25 12.79 13.45 -24.33
C ASP A 25 12.40 12.56 -25.53
N THR A 26 12.56 11.24 -25.40
CA THR A 26 12.11 10.29 -26.42
C THR A 26 10.58 10.28 -26.52
N ALA A 27 9.88 10.26 -25.38
CA ALA A 27 8.42 10.34 -25.34
C ALA A 27 7.86 11.67 -25.90
N GLU A 28 8.62 12.76 -25.81
CA GLU A 28 8.24 14.04 -26.43
C GLU A 28 8.41 13.97 -27.96
N ARG A 29 9.50 13.36 -28.45
CA ARG A 29 9.77 13.20 -29.89
C ARG A 29 8.78 12.26 -30.59
N ASP A 30 8.34 11.19 -29.92
CA ASP A 30 7.36 10.25 -30.46
C ASP A 30 5.90 10.69 -30.27
N GLY A 31 5.67 11.82 -29.57
CA GLY A 31 4.37 12.44 -29.36
C GLY A 31 3.56 11.84 -28.21
N THR A 32 4.03 10.76 -27.57
CA THR A 32 3.33 10.12 -26.44
C THR A 32 3.16 11.10 -25.27
N LEU A 33 4.18 11.89 -24.99
CA LEU A 33 4.18 12.83 -23.88
C LEU A 33 3.12 13.93 -24.04
N LEU A 34 2.69 14.26 -25.27
CA LEU A 34 1.65 15.27 -25.51
C LEU A 34 0.34 14.94 -24.79
N HIS A 35 0.04 13.65 -24.60
CA HIS A 35 -1.20 13.21 -23.98
C HIS A 35 -1.18 13.31 -22.45
N VAL A 36 -0.01 13.31 -21.82
CA VAL A 36 0.11 13.10 -20.36
C VAL A 36 1.13 14.02 -19.67
N GLY A 37 1.91 14.79 -20.42
CA GLY A 37 3.05 15.55 -19.91
C GLY A 37 2.80 17.04 -19.75
N SER A 38 3.38 17.62 -18.71
CA SER A 38 3.45 19.05 -18.40
C SER A 38 4.91 19.50 -18.32
N VAL A 39 5.13 20.81 -18.23
CA VAL A 39 6.46 21.41 -18.00
C VAL A 39 6.50 22.08 -16.64
N PHE A 40 7.57 21.88 -15.89
CA PHE A 40 7.85 22.63 -14.67
C PHE A 40 8.58 23.94 -15.01
N SER A 41 8.02 25.07 -14.62
CA SER A 41 8.66 26.37 -14.77
C SER A 41 9.48 26.70 -13.52
N ALA A 42 10.81 26.75 -13.68
CA ALA A 42 11.70 27.13 -12.59
C ALA A 42 11.58 28.62 -12.21
N ALA A 43 11.04 29.45 -13.10
CA ALA A 43 10.92 30.89 -12.89
C ALA A 43 9.89 31.25 -11.80
N ASP A 44 8.79 30.49 -11.72
CA ASP A 44 7.71 30.73 -10.76
C ASP A 44 7.34 29.51 -9.92
N GLY A 45 8.05 28.39 -10.09
CA GLY A 45 7.85 27.16 -9.34
C GLY A 45 6.53 26.44 -9.65
N ARG A 46 5.94 26.66 -10.84
CA ARG A 46 4.63 26.10 -11.21
C ARG A 46 4.73 25.05 -12.31
N ILE A 47 3.79 24.12 -12.29
CA ILE A 47 3.57 23.17 -13.39
C ILE A 47 2.64 23.80 -14.41
N ARG A 48 3.04 23.74 -15.68
CA ARG A 48 2.36 24.31 -16.85
C ARG A 48 1.83 23.17 -17.72
N ASP A 49 0.56 23.26 -18.07
CA ASP A 49 -0.20 22.30 -18.89
C ASP A 49 0.13 22.45 -20.40
N SER A 50 1.42 22.56 -20.73
CA SER A 50 1.91 22.81 -22.07
C SER A 50 3.35 22.28 -22.21
N LEU A 51 3.62 21.55 -23.28
CA LEU A 51 4.99 21.14 -23.66
C LEU A 51 5.75 22.20 -24.46
N ARG A 52 5.11 23.33 -24.78
CA ARG A 52 5.76 24.41 -25.58
C ARG A 52 6.72 25.26 -24.76
N GLU A 53 6.66 25.18 -23.43
CA GLU A 53 7.50 25.96 -22.53
C GLU A 53 8.86 25.28 -22.30
N GLU A 54 9.88 26.08 -22.02
CA GLU A 54 11.18 25.57 -21.57
C GLU A 54 11.12 25.16 -20.10
N GLY A 55 11.73 24.02 -19.76
CA GLY A 55 11.83 23.54 -18.38
C GLY A 55 11.78 22.00 -18.27
N PRO A 56 11.97 21.43 -17.06
CA PRO A 56 11.89 19.99 -16.87
C PRO A 56 10.50 19.43 -17.24
N ARG A 57 10.48 18.28 -17.91
CA ARG A 57 9.26 17.56 -18.30
C ARG A 57 8.74 16.75 -17.12
N VAL A 58 7.42 16.74 -16.93
CA VAL A 58 6.77 16.05 -15.81
C VAL A 58 5.54 15.32 -16.33
N VAL A 59 5.33 14.07 -15.92
CA VAL A 59 4.10 13.32 -16.24
C VAL A 59 3.01 13.71 -15.23
N SER A 60 1.91 14.27 -15.71
CA SER A 60 0.84 14.84 -14.86
C SER A 60 -0.58 14.39 -15.21
N PHE A 61 -0.78 13.79 -16.38
CA PHE A 61 -2.09 13.37 -16.90
C PHE A 61 -3.14 14.50 -17.01
N HIS A 62 -2.72 15.77 -16.99
CA HIS A 62 -3.64 16.92 -16.96
C HIS A 62 -4.61 16.93 -18.16
N ASN A 63 -4.15 16.54 -19.36
CA ASN A 63 -5.01 16.50 -20.55
C ASN A 63 -6.14 15.47 -20.44
N VAL A 64 -5.96 14.42 -19.66
CA VAL A 64 -7.00 13.41 -19.42
C VAL A 64 -7.85 13.82 -18.21
N LEU A 65 -7.23 14.14 -17.08
CA LEU A 65 -7.91 14.32 -15.80
C LEU A 65 -8.54 15.70 -15.62
N LYS A 66 -7.94 16.76 -16.16
CA LYS A 66 -8.42 18.14 -16.02
C LYS A 66 -9.19 18.62 -17.24
N TRP A 67 -8.69 18.31 -18.44
CA TRP A 67 -9.29 18.78 -19.69
C TRP A 67 -10.22 17.77 -20.35
N GLY A 68 -10.26 16.52 -19.87
CA GLY A 68 -11.18 15.51 -20.39
C GLY A 68 -10.97 15.19 -21.88
N SER A 69 -9.72 15.13 -22.34
CA SER A 69 -9.41 14.81 -23.75
C SER A 69 -10.01 13.48 -24.21
N ILE A 70 -10.26 12.58 -23.26
CA ILE A 70 -11.08 11.37 -23.38
C ILE A 70 -11.94 11.22 -22.11
N PRO A 71 -13.14 10.60 -22.20
CA PRO A 71 -14.02 10.36 -21.06
C PRO A 71 -13.57 9.14 -20.24
N LEU A 72 -12.30 9.13 -19.81
CA LEU A 72 -11.70 7.97 -19.15
C LEU A 72 -12.35 7.68 -17.79
N ALA A 73 -12.61 8.71 -17.00
CA ALA A 73 -13.18 8.55 -15.66
C ALA A 73 -14.59 7.96 -15.73
N GLU A 74 -15.42 8.48 -16.64
CA GLU A 74 -16.78 8.00 -16.87
C GLU A 74 -16.77 6.54 -17.36
N ALA A 75 -15.90 6.23 -18.31
CA ALA A 75 -15.75 4.86 -18.82
C ALA A 75 -15.30 3.88 -17.72
N LEU A 76 -14.35 4.28 -16.85
CA LEU A 76 -13.90 3.43 -15.75
C LEU A 76 -15.00 3.19 -14.71
N VAL A 77 -15.83 4.20 -14.42
CA VAL A 77 -16.99 4.05 -13.52
C VAL A 77 -18.00 3.06 -14.10
N GLU A 78 -18.28 3.14 -15.40
CA GLU A 78 -19.20 2.23 -16.08
C GLU A 78 -18.65 0.80 -16.11
N VAL A 79 -17.36 0.62 -16.43
CA VAL A 79 -16.70 -0.69 -16.39
C VAL A 79 -16.76 -1.29 -14.99
N LEU A 80 -16.43 -0.53 -13.94
CA LEU A 80 -16.48 -1.00 -12.56
C LEU A 80 -17.90 -1.43 -12.17
N HIS A 81 -18.93 -0.73 -12.62
CA HIS A 81 -20.32 -1.10 -12.38
C HIS A 81 -20.66 -2.45 -13.05
N ILE A 82 -20.36 -2.61 -14.33
CA ILE A 82 -20.57 -3.85 -15.10
C ILE A 82 -19.82 -5.02 -14.45
N VAL A 83 -18.56 -4.81 -14.08
CA VAL A 83 -17.72 -5.83 -13.45
C VAL A 83 -18.31 -6.25 -12.11
N ARG A 84 -18.75 -5.29 -11.28
CA ARG A 84 -19.38 -5.58 -9.99
C ARG A 84 -20.67 -6.38 -10.14
N GLU A 85 -21.52 -6.02 -11.11
CA GLU A 85 -22.75 -6.77 -11.38
C GLU A 85 -22.45 -8.18 -11.90
N GLY A 86 -21.50 -8.32 -12.81
CA GLY A 86 -21.12 -9.62 -13.40
C GLY A 86 -20.46 -10.57 -12.40
N LEU A 87 -19.68 -10.05 -11.44
CA LEU A 87 -18.96 -10.84 -10.44
C LEU A 87 -19.74 -11.02 -9.12
N GLY A 88 -20.76 -10.20 -8.86
CA GLY A 88 -21.48 -10.17 -7.58
C GLY A 88 -20.63 -9.74 -6.39
N ALA A 89 -19.48 -9.10 -6.64
CA ALA A 89 -18.52 -8.64 -5.64
C ALA A 89 -17.86 -7.34 -6.11
N GLU A 90 -17.28 -6.59 -5.18
CA GLU A 90 -16.37 -5.49 -5.55
C GLU A 90 -15.16 -6.07 -6.28
N ALA A 91 -14.54 -5.30 -7.18
CA ALA A 91 -13.45 -5.78 -8.00
C ALA A 91 -12.43 -4.68 -8.27
N ASP A 92 -11.17 -5.10 -8.33
CA ASP A 92 -10.06 -4.29 -8.82
C ASP A 92 -9.86 -4.55 -10.31
N ILE A 93 -9.61 -3.49 -11.08
CA ILE A 93 -9.31 -3.58 -12.51
C ILE A 93 -7.95 -2.96 -12.82
N GLU A 94 -7.19 -3.62 -13.69
CA GLU A 94 -6.00 -3.05 -14.32
C GLU A 94 -6.34 -2.77 -15.79
N PHE A 95 -5.94 -1.60 -16.29
CA PHE A 95 -6.32 -1.15 -17.62
C PHE A 95 -5.15 -0.45 -18.32
N ALA A 96 -5.21 -0.42 -19.66
CA ALA A 96 -4.36 0.39 -20.50
C ALA A 96 -5.21 1.22 -21.46
N VAL A 97 -4.82 2.47 -21.67
CA VAL A 97 -5.46 3.37 -22.61
C VAL A 97 -4.53 3.57 -23.79
N ASP A 98 -5.06 3.33 -24.98
CA ASP A 98 -4.45 3.78 -26.22
C ASP A 98 -5.15 5.08 -26.64
N MET A 99 -4.41 6.17 -26.77
CA MET A 99 -4.97 7.48 -27.12
C MET A 99 -5.35 7.59 -28.61
N GLY A 100 -5.03 6.57 -29.41
CA GLY A 100 -5.31 6.57 -30.84
C GLY A 100 -4.48 7.59 -31.62
N GLU A 101 -4.84 7.80 -32.88
CA GLU A 101 -4.25 8.85 -33.70
C GLU A 101 -5.21 10.03 -33.72
N GLY A 102 -4.77 11.16 -33.14
CA GLY A 102 -5.54 12.39 -33.15
C GLY A 102 -5.97 12.80 -34.57
N ARG A 103 -6.98 13.67 -34.66
CA ARG A 103 -7.50 14.22 -35.94
C ARG A 103 -6.48 15.09 -36.72
N SER A 104 -5.17 14.92 -36.53
CA SER A 104 -4.10 15.73 -37.10
C SER A 104 -3.58 15.22 -38.44
N ASN A 105 -3.95 14.03 -38.91
CA ASN A 105 -3.72 13.59 -40.30
C ASN A 105 -4.90 14.01 -41.21
N GLN A 106 -5.23 15.31 -41.21
CA GLN A 106 -6.23 15.92 -42.11
C GLN A 106 -5.63 16.16 -43.51
N GLY A 107 -5.15 15.09 -44.14
CA GLY A 107 -4.58 15.12 -45.49
C GLY A 107 -4.85 13.84 -46.29
N SER A 108 -5.01 12.71 -45.61
CA SER A 108 -5.52 11.45 -46.17
C SER A 108 -6.91 11.23 -45.58
N GLY A 109 -7.93 10.93 -46.39
CA GLY A 109 -9.31 10.70 -45.95
C GLY A 109 -9.54 9.47 -45.05
N GLN A 110 -8.55 9.06 -44.26
CA GLN A 110 -8.66 8.02 -43.25
C GLN A 110 -9.11 8.64 -41.93
N LEU A 111 -10.20 8.13 -41.36
CA LEU A 111 -10.54 8.37 -39.95
C LEU A 111 -9.37 7.86 -39.10
N GLY A 112 -8.71 8.76 -38.36
CA GLY A 112 -7.69 8.38 -37.38
C GLY A 112 -8.24 7.38 -36.37
N ARG A 113 -7.35 6.54 -35.84
CA ARG A 113 -7.69 5.49 -34.87
C ARG A 113 -8.26 6.14 -33.61
N GLN A 114 -9.46 5.73 -33.20
CA GLN A 114 -10.09 6.26 -31.98
C GLN A 114 -9.35 5.76 -30.73
N PRO A 115 -9.39 6.54 -29.63
CA PRO A 115 -8.90 6.07 -28.34
C PRO A 115 -9.59 4.78 -27.93
N SER A 116 -8.87 3.86 -27.30
CA SER A 116 -9.41 2.59 -26.80
C SER A 116 -9.00 2.34 -25.36
N LEU A 117 -9.95 1.90 -24.55
CA LEU A 117 -9.74 1.43 -23.19
C LEU A 117 -9.66 -0.10 -23.21
N ASN A 118 -8.54 -0.64 -22.75
CA ASN A 118 -8.27 -2.08 -22.73
C ASN A 118 -8.21 -2.54 -21.28
N ILE A 119 -9.06 -3.50 -20.90
CA ILE A 119 -9.01 -4.11 -19.57
C ILE A 119 -7.99 -5.24 -19.60
N LEU A 120 -6.93 -5.10 -18.81
CA LEU A 120 -5.82 -6.03 -18.75
C LEU A 120 -6.05 -7.12 -17.70
N GLN A 121 -6.65 -6.75 -16.58
CA GLN A 121 -6.97 -7.68 -15.52
C GLN A 121 -8.22 -7.24 -14.75
N ILE A 122 -8.99 -8.22 -14.32
CA ILE A 122 -10.08 -8.04 -13.36
C ILE A 122 -9.83 -9.02 -12.22
N ARG A 123 -9.86 -8.54 -10.99
CA ARG A 123 -9.74 -9.37 -9.79
C ARG A 123 -10.92 -9.10 -8.86
N PRO A 124 -11.77 -10.10 -8.55
CA PRO A 124 -12.77 -9.95 -7.51
C PRO A 124 -12.07 -9.68 -6.17
N MET A 125 -12.48 -8.63 -5.48
CA MET A 125 -12.13 -8.43 -4.08
C MET A 125 -12.98 -9.38 -3.26
N THR A 126 -12.46 -10.57 -2.98
CA THR A 126 -13.17 -11.59 -2.22
C THR A 126 -13.59 -11.03 -0.87
N ARG A 127 -14.91 -10.86 -0.65
CA ARG A 127 -15.45 -10.74 0.70
C ARG A 127 -15.06 -12.02 1.43
N GLN A 128 -14.50 -11.91 2.63
CA GLN A 128 -14.43 -13.08 3.50
C GLN A 128 -15.86 -13.61 3.70
N GLY A 129 -16.15 -14.73 3.04
CA GLY A 129 -17.20 -15.65 3.44
C GLY A 129 -16.74 -16.29 4.75
N GLY A 130 -17.13 -15.71 5.87
CA GLY A 130 -16.70 -16.14 7.19
C GLY A 130 -17.24 -15.24 8.27
N LEU A 131 -18.58 -15.13 8.33
CA LEU A 131 -19.33 -14.27 9.24
C LEU A 131 -18.98 -12.79 9.07
N ASP A 132 -20.00 -11.98 8.80
CA ASP A 132 -20.05 -10.58 9.24
C ASP A 132 -20.04 -10.61 10.79
N ARG A 133 -18.99 -11.17 11.41
CA ARG A 133 -18.67 -10.97 12.82
C ARG A 133 -18.50 -9.47 12.87
N GLN A 134 -19.57 -8.77 13.24
CA GLN A 134 -19.49 -7.38 13.61
C GLN A 134 -18.20 -7.25 14.40
N VAL A 135 -17.24 -6.51 13.87
CA VAL A 135 -16.00 -6.21 14.57
C VAL A 135 -16.45 -5.34 15.74
N ARG A 136 -16.89 -6.01 16.82
CA ARG A 136 -17.36 -5.38 18.03
C ARG A 136 -16.09 -5.03 18.78
N PHE A 137 -15.63 -3.82 18.53
CA PHE A 137 -14.75 -3.15 19.47
C PHE A 137 -15.53 -3.08 20.79
N LYS A 138 -15.27 -4.01 21.73
CA LYS A 138 -15.66 -3.78 23.11
C LYS A 138 -15.00 -2.47 23.54
N GLU A 139 -15.62 -1.74 24.46
CA GLU A 139 -14.95 -0.64 25.14
C GLU A 139 -13.79 -1.22 25.95
N THR A 140 -12.66 -1.36 25.28
CA THR A 140 -11.42 -1.87 25.86
C THR A 140 -10.66 -0.66 26.41
N SER A 141 -10.21 -0.78 27.66
CA SER A 141 -9.38 0.25 28.29
C SER A 141 -8.13 0.52 27.43
N ALA A 142 -7.70 1.77 27.38
CA ALA A 142 -6.52 2.17 26.60
C ALA A 142 -5.27 1.36 26.99
N GLU A 143 -5.18 0.96 28.25
CA GLU A 143 -4.06 0.17 28.81
C GLU A 143 -3.90 -1.21 28.16
N ARG A 144 -4.98 -1.83 27.67
CA ARG A 144 -4.95 -3.14 26.99
C ARG A 144 -4.67 -3.03 25.50
N ILE A 145 -4.54 -1.83 24.96
CA ILE A 145 -4.40 -1.59 23.52
C ILE A 145 -2.93 -1.37 23.19
N LEU A 146 -2.42 -2.18 22.27
CA LEU A 146 -1.09 -2.00 21.70
C LEU A 146 -1.11 -0.92 20.61
N CYS A 147 -2.09 -0.99 19.71
CA CYS A 147 -2.15 -0.09 18.56
C CYS A 147 -3.62 0.19 18.20
N ARG A 148 -3.93 1.43 17.88
CA ARG A 148 -5.25 1.85 17.38
C ARG A 148 -5.07 2.86 16.26
N THR A 149 -5.87 2.76 15.21
CA THR A 149 -5.85 3.73 14.11
C THR A 149 -7.22 3.87 13.44
N THR A 150 -7.43 5.00 12.78
CA THR A 150 -8.55 5.24 11.85
C THR A 150 -8.16 5.13 10.38
N ARG A 151 -6.96 4.61 10.08
CA ARG A 151 -6.51 4.30 8.71
C ARG A 151 -6.06 2.84 8.63
N SER A 152 -7.03 1.96 8.50
CA SER A 152 -6.84 0.52 8.37
C SER A 152 -7.31 0.03 7.00
N LEU A 153 -6.48 -0.81 6.41
CA LEU A 153 -6.81 -1.66 5.29
C LEU A 153 -6.77 -3.12 5.73
N GLY A 154 -7.66 -3.91 5.15
CA GLY A 154 -7.97 -5.26 5.63
C GLY A 154 -9.21 -5.28 6.51
N HIS A 155 -9.89 -6.43 6.56
CA HIS A 155 -11.11 -6.59 7.31
C HIS A 155 -11.15 -7.97 7.96
N GLY A 156 -11.57 -8.03 9.23
CA GLY A 156 -11.71 -9.27 9.98
C GLY A 156 -10.96 -9.26 11.31
N VAL A 157 -10.80 -10.45 11.88
CA VAL A 157 -10.04 -10.69 13.12
C VAL A 157 -8.76 -11.43 12.75
N VAL A 158 -7.62 -10.88 13.15
CA VAL A 158 -6.30 -11.52 12.99
C VAL A 158 -5.81 -11.96 14.36
N ASP A 159 -5.52 -13.25 14.49
CA ASP A 159 -5.09 -13.90 15.72
C ASP A 159 -3.73 -14.61 15.54
N ALA A 160 -3.26 -15.22 16.63
CA ALA A 160 -2.06 -16.05 16.67
C ALA A 160 -0.79 -15.30 16.23
N ILE A 161 -0.72 -13.98 16.49
CA ILE A 161 0.49 -13.18 16.30
C ILE A 161 1.29 -13.21 17.59
N THR A 162 2.38 -13.98 17.63
CA THR A 162 3.26 -14.09 18.80
C THR A 162 4.53 -13.28 18.66
N ASP A 163 4.88 -12.89 17.44
CA ASP A 163 6.15 -12.23 17.15
C ASP A 163 5.89 -10.79 16.69
N VAL A 164 6.69 -9.86 17.19
CA VAL A 164 6.64 -8.45 16.81
C VAL A 164 8.02 -8.03 16.35
N ILE A 165 8.13 -7.62 15.09
CA ILE A 165 9.32 -6.97 14.56
C ILE A 165 9.01 -5.48 14.48
N TYR A 166 9.82 -4.65 15.12
CA TYR A 166 9.63 -3.22 15.03
C TYR A 166 10.94 -2.44 14.92
N VAL A 167 10.86 -1.30 14.26
CA VAL A 167 11.94 -0.34 14.18
C VAL A 167 11.89 0.57 15.41
N THR A 168 13.01 0.66 16.14
CA THR A 168 13.11 1.35 17.43
C THR A 168 13.11 2.86 17.28
N THR A 169 13.73 3.39 16.23
CA THR A 169 13.81 4.84 15.96
C THR A 169 12.95 5.24 14.77
N SER A 170 12.32 6.42 14.86
CA SER A 170 11.65 7.09 13.75
C SER A 170 12.57 8.01 12.95
N GLU A 171 13.77 8.30 13.45
CA GLU A 171 14.77 9.19 12.84
C GLU A 171 15.78 8.41 12.00
N LEU A 172 15.30 7.76 10.94
CA LEU A 172 16.17 7.08 9.99
C LEU A 172 16.63 8.04 8.89
N SER A 173 17.89 7.94 8.50
CA SER A 173 18.40 8.61 7.30
C SER A 173 18.23 7.69 6.09
N GLY A 174 18.19 8.27 4.88
CA GLY A 174 18.17 7.47 3.65
C GLY A 174 19.38 6.53 3.47
N SER A 175 20.44 6.72 4.26
CA SER A 175 21.60 5.82 4.28
C SER A 175 21.45 4.65 5.25
N THR A 176 20.58 4.74 6.26
CA THR A 176 20.36 3.66 7.26
C THR A 176 19.17 2.77 6.92
N THR A 177 18.16 3.29 6.21
CA THR A 177 16.97 2.52 5.83
C THR A 177 17.27 1.24 5.01
N PRO A 178 18.30 1.16 4.14
CA PRO A 178 18.63 -0.11 3.47
C PRO A 178 19.17 -1.18 4.43
N ALA A 179 19.91 -0.79 5.48
CA ALA A 179 20.38 -1.73 6.50
C ALA A 179 19.21 -2.31 7.29
N VAL A 180 18.24 -1.46 7.66
CA VAL A 180 16.98 -1.87 8.29
C VAL A 180 16.21 -2.85 7.41
N ALA A 181 16.10 -2.58 6.10
CA ALA A 181 15.43 -3.48 5.16
C ALA A 181 16.07 -4.88 5.13
N LYS A 182 17.40 -4.93 5.14
CA LYS A 182 18.16 -6.19 5.18
C LYS A 182 17.88 -6.97 6.46
N GLU A 183 17.97 -6.31 7.61
CA GLU A 183 17.76 -6.91 8.93
C GLU A 183 16.34 -7.45 9.11
N VAL A 184 15.34 -6.68 8.68
CA VAL A 184 13.93 -7.15 8.63
C VAL A 184 13.80 -8.38 7.72
N GLY A 185 14.48 -8.39 6.57
CA GLY A 185 14.49 -9.52 5.65
C GLY A 185 15.07 -10.81 6.25
N GLU A 186 16.15 -10.69 7.03
CA GLU A 186 16.77 -11.81 7.77
C GLU A 186 15.82 -12.38 8.82
N LEU A 187 15.19 -11.50 9.62
CA LEU A 187 14.19 -11.90 10.62
C LEU A 187 12.95 -12.54 9.98
N ASN A 188 12.45 -11.99 8.88
CA ASN A 188 11.34 -12.57 8.14
C ASN A 188 11.68 -13.98 7.60
N ALA A 189 12.89 -14.18 7.07
CA ALA A 189 13.34 -15.51 6.64
C ALA A 189 13.40 -16.51 7.81
N MET A 190 13.89 -16.09 8.97
CA MET A 190 13.90 -16.90 10.19
C MET A 190 12.48 -17.28 10.63
N LEU A 191 11.57 -16.31 10.75
CA LEU A 191 10.20 -16.54 11.19
C LEU A 191 9.39 -17.39 10.20
N ARG A 192 9.66 -17.24 8.89
CA ARG A 192 9.09 -18.11 7.85
C ARG A 192 9.45 -19.58 8.07
N LEU A 193 10.71 -19.89 8.38
CA LEU A 193 11.14 -21.26 8.67
C LEU A 193 10.44 -21.83 9.91
N GLN A 194 10.16 -20.97 10.89
CA GLN A 194 9.42 -21.32 12.11
C GLN A 194 7.90 -21.36 11.91
N LYS A 195 7.40 -20.95 10.73
CA LYS A 195 5.97 -20.74 10.44
C LYS A 195 5.29 -19.80 11.45
N ALA A 196 6.08 -18.86 12.00
CA ALA A 196 5.61 -17.89 12.97
C ALA A 196 4.93 -16.71 12.26
N ARG A 197 3.79 -16.29 12.79
CA ARG A 197 3.05 -15.12 12.31
C ARG A 197 3.50 -13.91 13.10
N TYR A 198 3.78 -12.81 12.41
CA TYR A 198 4.31 -11.62 13.08
C TYR A 198 3.63 -10.32 12.68
N LEU A 199 3.72 -9.35 13.58
CA LEU A 199 3.38 -7.95 13.40
C LEU A 199 4.65 -7.19 13.02
N LEU A 200 4.61 -6.43 11.93
CA LEU A 200 5.69 -5.56 11.49
C LEU A 200 5.32 -4.11 11.77
N ILE A 201 6.19 -3.35 12.43
CA ILE A 201 5.99 -1.93 12.72
C ILE A 201 7.22 -1.13 12.29
N GLY A 202 7.05 -0.05 11.55
CA GLY A 202 8.20 0.80 11.20
C GLY A 202 7.81 2.19 10.73
N PRO A 203 8.77 3.12 10.67
CA PRO A 203 8.54 4.48 10.18
C PRO A 203 8.47 4.52 8.64
N GLY A 204 7.59 5.39 8.13
CA GLY A 204 7.47 5.68 6.70
C GLY A 204 6.88 4.55 5.87
N ARG A 205 7.03 4.66 4.55
CA ARG A 205 6.53 3.68 3.59
C ARG A 205 7.39 2.43 3.55
N TRP A 206 6.78 1.25 3.70
CA TRP A 206 7.46 0.00 3.36
C TRP A 206 7.47 -0.21 1.84
N GLY A 207 8.63 -0.57 1.28
CA GLY A 207 8.79 -0.88 -0.14
C GLY A 207 8.86 0.33 -1.06
N THR A 208 9.25 1.49 -0.53
CA THR A 208 9.52 2.70 -1.31
C THR A 208 10.85 2.58 -2.08
N SER A 209 10.89 3.11 -3.31
CA SER A 209 12.15 3.30 -4.04
C SER A 209 12.93 4.53 -3.58
N ASP A 210 12.28 5.44 -2.83
CA ASP A 210 12.91 6.60 -2.21
C ASP A 210 13.19 6.32 -0.72
N PRO A 211 14.46 6.09 -0.32
CA PRO A 211 14.85 5.80 1.06
C PRO A 211 14.60 6.95 2.03
N SER A 212 14.30 8.16 1.54
CA SER A 212 13.98 9.33 2.36
C SER A 212 12.50 9.39 2.79
N LEU A 213 11.68 8.48 2.25
CA LEU A 213 10.25 8.37 2.54
C LEU A 213 9.88 7.10 3.33
N GLY A 214 10.86 6.25 3.65
CA GLY A 214 10.61 5.00 4.35
C GLY A 214 11.68 3.94 4.10
N ILE A 215 11.30 2.67 4.29
CA ILE A 215 12.21 1.54 4.30
C ILE A 215 12.11 0.79 2.95
N PRO A 216 13.19 0.74 2.15
CA PRO A 216 13.19 0.16 0.81
C PRO A 216 13.29 -1.37 0.86
N VAL A 217 12.27 -2.02 1.43
CA VAL A 217 12.17 -3.49 1.43
C VAL A 217 11.72 -4.02 0.07
N GLU A 218 12.29 -5.15 -0.34
CA GLU A 218 11.68 -6.00 -1.35
C GLU A 218 10.48 -6.75 -0.75
N TRP A 219 9.51 -7.12 -1.59
CA TRP A 219 8.35 -7.88 -1.13
C TRP A 219 8.73 -9.17 -0.39
N SER A 220 9.73 -9.90 -0.91
CA SER A 220 10.27 -11.14 -0.35
C SER A 220 10.72 -11.00 1.11
N GLN A 221 11.11 -9.79 1.53
CA GLN A 221 11.64 -9.47 2.85
C GLN A 221 10.55 -9.23 3.91
N ILE A 222 9.30 -8.99 3.52
CA ILE A 222 8.20 -8.77 4.48
C ILE A 222 6.94 -9.61 4.21
N SER A 223 6.98 -10.47 3.20
CA SER A 223 5.80 -11.14 2.65
C SER A 223 5.07 -12.13 3.58
N ASP A 224 5.61 -12.42 4.76
CA ASP A 224 5.02 -13.32 5.77
C ASP A 224 4.46 -12.57 7.00
N ALA A 225 4.57 -11.24 7.03
CA ALA A 225 3.89 -10.40 8.02
C ALA A 225 2.37 -10.62 7.93
N ARG A 226 1.69 -10.66 9.08
CA ARG A 226 0.22 -10.72 9.13
C ARG A 226 -0.42 -9.35 9.24
N ILE A 227 0.30 -8.42 9.87
CA ILE A 227 -0.09 -7.02 9.96
C ILE A 227 1.18 -6.18 9.79
N ILE A 228 1.09 -5.12 9.00
CA ILE A 228 2.11 -4.10 8.81
C ILE A 228 1.55 -2.78 9.33
N VAL A 229 2.33 -2.10 10.16
CA VAL A 229 2.00 -0.79 10.74
C VAL A 229 3.05 0.21 10.29
N GLU A 230 2.59 1.21 9.56
CA GLU A 230 3.38 2.38 9.19
C GLU A 230 3.20 3.47 10.22
N THR A 231 4.32 4.01 10.68
CA THR A 231 4.40 5.10 11.66
C THR A 231 5.07 6.32 11.02
N ALA A 232 5.08 7.45 11.73
CA ALA A 232 5.70 8.67 11.24
C ALA A 232 7.20 8.47 10.92
N PHE A 233 7.68 9.11 9.86
CA PHE A 233 9.09 9.10 9.46
C PHE A 233 9.70 10.46 9.79
N GLY A 234 10.36 10.57 10.95
CA GLY A 234 10.70 11.86 11.56
C GLY A 234 9.48 12.78 11.62
N ASP A 235 9.64 14.02 11.17
CA ASP A 235 8.58 15.03 11.14
C ASP A 235 7.59 14.93 9.98
N ARG A 236 7.64 13.84 9.21
CA ARG A 236 6.88 13.68 7.97
C ARG A 236 5.82 12.59 8.10
N SER A 237 4.61 12.92 7.67
CA SER A 237 3.61 11.92 7.32
C SER A 237 3.79 11.58 5.84
N VAL A 238 3.89 10.28 5.55
CA VAL A 238 4.02 9.79 4.18
C VAL A 238 2.70 9.11 3.82
N ASP A 239 2.05 9.54 2.74
CA ASP A 239 0.78 8.94 2.33
C ASP A 239 0.98 7.50 1.86
N PRO A 240 0.08 6.55 2.09
CA PRO A 240 0.25 5.18 1.61
C PRO A 240 0.26 5.13 0.08
N SER A 241 1.24 4.42 -0.50
CA SER A 241 1.31 4.18 -1.95
C SER A 241 0.29 3.09 -2.34
N GLN A 242 -0.87 3.48 -2.88
CA GLN A 242 -1.95 2.53 -3.20
C GLN A 242 -1.83 1.84 -4.57
N GLY A 243 -0.87 2.23 -5.42
CA GLY A 243 -0.81 1.81 -6.83
C GLY A 243 0.25 0.78 -7.21
N THR A 244 0.84 0.03 -6.26
CA THR A 244 1.98 -0.87 -6.55
C THR A 244 1.62 -2.34 -6.38
N HIS A 245 2.38 -3.24 -7.03
CA HIS A 245 2.33 -4.71 -6.82
C HIS A 245 2.38 -5.09 -5.33
N PHE A 246 3.07 -4.27 -4.54
CA PHE A 246 3.10 -4.35 -3.08
C PHE A 246 1.69 -4.31 -2.45
N PHE A 247 0.85 -3.35 -2.88
CA PHE A 247 -0.52 -3.21 -2.40
C PHE A 247 -1.42 -4.39 -2.83
N HIS A 248 -1.23 -4.88 -4.05
CA HIS A 248 -1.92 -6.09 -4.54
C HIS A 248 -1.54 -7.32 -3.70
N ASN A 249 -0.29 -7.43 -3.26
CA ASN A 249 0.11 -8.54 -2.40
C ASN A 249 -0.45 -8.42 -0.98
N ILE A 250 -0.53 -7.21 -0.43
CA ILE A 250 -1.16 -6.96 0.88
C ILE A 250 -2.63 -7.40 0.86
N THR A 251 -3.39 -6.97 -0.14
CA THR A 251 -4.82 -7.28 -0.27
C THR A 251 -5.05 -8.77 -0.54
N SER A 252 -4.30 -9.37 -1.48
CA SER A 252 -4.44 -10.79 -1.83
C SER A 252 -4.00 -11.76 -0.72
N LYS A 253 -2.93 -11.43 0.02
CA LYS A 253 -2.49 -12.23 1.18
C LYS A 253 -3.26 -11.91 2.46
N GLN A 254 -4.24 -11.00 2.40
CA GLN A 254 -5.06 -10.59 3.54
C GLN A 254 -4.20 -10.10 4.73
N ILE A 255 -3.17 -9.33 4.41
CA ILE A 255 -2.30 -8.69 5.40
C ILE A 255 -3.01 -7.42 5.87
N GLY A 256 -3.14 -7.28 7.19
CA GLY A 256 -3.63 -6.02 7.76
C GLY A 256 -2.62 -4.92 7.52
N TYR A 257 -3.04 -3.78 6.98
CA TYR A 257 -2.14 -2.67 6.71
C TYR A 257 -2.66 -1.40 7.37
N LEU A 258 -1.92 -0.93 8.37
CA LEU A 258 -2.32 0.14 9.27
C LEU A 258 -1.39 1.34 9.06
N THR A 259 -1.96 2.53 9.01
CA THR A 259 -1.18 3.77 8.91
C THR A 259 -1.47 4.65 10.10
N LEU A 260 -0.49 4.84 10.98
CA LEU A 260 -0.62 5.80 12.08
C LEU A 260 -0.37 7.21 11.56
N SER A 261 -1.43 8.01 11.49
CA SER A 261 -1.32 9.44 11.23
C SER A 261 -0.96 10.14 12.52
N ALA A 262 0.33 10.30 12.76
CA ALA A 262 0.80 11.25 13.75
C ALA A 262 1.80 12.17 13.07
N TYR A 263 1.42 13.44 12.94
CA TYR A 263 2.41 14.47 13.17
C TYR A 263 3.07 14.15 14.53
N PRO A 264 4.40 14.23 14.66
CA PRO A 264 5.19 13.74 15.80
C PRO A 264 4.75 14.19 17.21
N HIS A 265 3.81 15.13 17.29
CA HIS A 265 3.42 15.83 18.51
C HIS A 265 1.94 15.68 18.90
N ARG A 266 1.19 14.77 18.29
CA ARG A 266 -0.19 14.46 18.73
C ARG A 266 -0.46 12.96 18.75
N ILE A 267 -0.20 12.33 19.90
CA ILE A 267 -0.92 11.11 20.28
C ILE A 267 -2.38 11.51 20.39
N THR A 268 -3.23 10.96 19.52
CA THR A 268 -4.67 11.12 19.68
C THR A 268 -5.25 9.83 20.26
N PRO A 269 -6.32 9.87 21.05
CA PRO A 269 -6.98 8.65 21.54
C PRO A 269 -7.45 7.71 20.41
N LYS A 270 -7.48 8.20 19.18
CA LYS A 270 -7.95 7.51 17.98
C LYS A 270 -6.82 6.93 17.12
N ASP A 271 -5.57 7.38 17.32
CA ASP A 271 -4.43 6.95 16.53
C ASP A 271 -3.15 6.95 17.38
N PHE A 272 -2.70 5.76 17.79
CA PHE A 272 -1.50 5.59 18.62
C PHE A 272 -0.95 4.17 18.58
N ILE A 273 0.30 4.05 19.01
CA ILE A 273 0.95 2.78 19.33
C ILE A 273 1.69 2.91 20.66
N ASP A 274 1.51 1.92 21.54
CA ASP A 274 2.17 1.85 22.83
C ASP A 274 3.59 1.28 22.68
N ARG A 275 4.53 2.18 22.34
CA ARG A 275 5.96 1.84 22.20
C ARG A 275 6.59 1.47 23.54
N GLU A 276 6.22 2.16 24.62
CA GLU A 276 6.78 1.91 25.94
C GLU A 276 6.53 0.46 26.39
N TRP A 277 5.31 -0.05 26.14
CA TRP A 277 5.00 -1.45 26.41
C TRP A 277 5.82 -2.43 25.57
N LEU A 278 6.05 -2.14 24.28
CA LEU A 278 6.89 -2.97 23.40
C LEU A 278 8.36 -2.94 23.84
N ASP A 279 8.86 -1.76 24.21
CA ASP A 279 10.25 -1.57 24.60
C ASP A 279 10.59 -2.28 25.91
N GLY A 280 9.59 -2.42 26.80
CA GLY A 280 9.69 -3.16 28.06
C GLY A 280 9.60 -4.69 27.94
N GLN A 281 9.27 -5.24 26.76
CA GLN A 281 9.27 -6.69 26.56
C GLN A 281 10.70 -7.24 26.38
N PRO A 282 10.95 -8.51 26.76
CA PRO A 282 12.23 -9.15 26.47
C PRO A 282 12.43 -9.33 24.96
N GLY A 283 13.51 -8.76 24.43
CA GLY A 283 13.91 -8.95 23.04
C GLY A 283 14.51 -10.33 22.79
N CYS A 284 14.02 -11.02 21.76
CA CYS A 284 14.67 -12.20 21.20
C CYS A 284 15.87 -11.82 20.31
N PHE A 285 15.81 -10.64 19.73
CA PHE A 285 16.88 -10.06 18.95
C PHE A 285 16.88 -8.54 19.10
N GLU A 286 18.07 -7.99 19.25
CA GLU A 286 18.37 -6.58 19.52
C GLU A 286 19.45 -6.13 18.53
N GLY A 287 19.03 -5.44 17.46
CA GLY A 287 19.97 -4.83 16.53
C GLY A 287 20.05 -3.32 16.68
N ASP A 288 20.73 -2.66 15.74
CA ASP A 288 21.01 -1.23 15.81
C ASP A 288 19.74 -0.38 15.70
N SER A 289 18.75 -0.84 14.93
CA SER A 289 17.50 -0.12 14.69
C SER A 289 16.27 -1.03 14.61
N VAL A 290 16.44 -2.34 14.69
CA VAL A 290 15.34 -3.32 14.65
C VAL A 290 15.37 -4.18 15.91
N ARG A 291 14.19 -4.39 16.48
CA ARG A 291 13.97 -5.31 17.59
C ARG A 291 12.96 -6.37 17.17
N HIS A 292 13.20 -7.59 17.64
CA HIS A 292 12.22 -8.68 17.56
C HIS A 292 11.88 -9.15 18.97
N VAL A 293 10.60 -9.06 19.30
CA VAL A 293 10.02 -9.52 20.56
C VAL A 293 9.14 -10.73 20.29
N ARG A 294 9.26 -11.76 21.12
CA ARG A 294 8.33 -12.88 21.17
C ARG A 294 7.50 -12.79 22.44
N LEU A 295 6.19 -12.88 22.26
CA LEU A 295 5.20 -12.82 23.32
C LEU A 295 4.79 -14.23 23.72
N ASP A 296 4.57 -14.44 25.02
CA ASP A 296 4.11 -15.74 25.54
C ASP A 296 2.68 -16.07 25.12
N ARG A 297 1.87 -15.04 24.88
CA ARG A 297 0.49 -15.13 24.43
C ARG A 297 0.30 -14.29 23.16
N PRO A 298 -0.56 -14.72 22.22
CA PRO A 298 -0.72 -14.03 20.95
C PRO A 298 -1.47 -12.70 21.12
N LEU A 299 -1.13 -11.73 20.27
CA LEU A 299 -1.92 -10.52 20.05
C LEU A 299 -3.22 -10.86 19.32
N LEU A 300 -4.23 -10.04 19.56
CA LEU A 300 -5.51 -10.09 18.86
C LEU A 300 -5.76 -8.75 18.17
N ALA A 301 -5.98 -8.78 16.86
CA ALA A 301 -6.24 -7.58 16.07
C ALA A 301 -7.62 -7.62 15.42
N TYR A 302 -8.31 -6.49 15.53
CA TYR A 302 -9.62 -6.23 14.96
C TYR A 302 -9.46 -5.19 13.86
N LEU A 303 -9.76 -5.57 12.63
CA LEU A 303 -9.63 -4.72 11.44
C LEU A 303 -11.01 -4.47 10.83
N ASP A 304 -11.42 -3.21 10.80
CA ASP A 304 -12.62 -2.74 10.11
C ASP A 304 -12.23 -1.81 8.96
N GLY A 305 -11.73 -2.40 7.87
CA GLY A 305 -11.40 -1.66 6.65
C GLY A 305 -12.58 -0.92 5.99
N ARG A 306 -13.84 -1.21 6.35
CA ARG A 306 -15.01 -0.45 5.85
C ARG A 306 -15.08 0.93 6.49
N LYS A 307 -14.71 1.03 7.77
CA LYS A 307 -14.65 2.28 8.54
C LYS A 307 -13.23 2.84 8.66
N GLY A 308 -12.24 2.11 8.16
CA GLY A 308 -10.82 2.41 8.34
C GLY A 308 -10.33 2.18 9.77
N HIS A 309 -11.09 1.55 10.66
CA HIS A 309 -10.69 1.42 12.05
C HIS A 309 -9.91 0.13 12.30
N ALA A 310 -8.83 0.19 13.09
CA ALA A 310 -8.18 -0.99 13.63
C ALA A 310 -7.84 -0.85 15.10
N THR A 311 -7.83 -1.97 15.81
CA THR A 311 -7.34 -2.05 17.19
C THR A 311 -6.60 -3.38 17.37
N ILE A 312 -5.35 -3.31 17.80
CA ILE A 312 -4.53 -4.44 18.22
C ILE A 312 -4.47 -4.44 19.74
N LEU A 313 -4.87 -5.54 20.35
CA LEU A 313 -4.86 -5.75 21.79
C LEU A 313 -3.55 -6.41 22.21
N LYS A 314 -3.04 -5.98 23.37
CA LYS A 314 -1.99 -6.68 24.11
C LYS A 314 -2.52 -8.07 24.53
N PRO A 315 -1.64 -9.03 24.80
CA PRO A 315 -2.08 -10.33 25.28
C PRO A 315 -2.76 -10.17 26.65
N ASP A 316 -4.00 -10.63 26.80
CA ASP A 316 -4.71 -10.58 28.07
C ASP A 316 -4.05 -11.56 29.06
N ASN A 317 -3.85 -11.12 30.31
CA ASN A 317 -3.48 -12.00 31.42
C ASN A 317 -4.70 -12.69 32.08
N ASP A 318 -5.92 -12.29 31.71
CA ASP A 318 -7.15 -12.75 32.38
C ASP A 318 -7.84 -13.88 31.59
N ASP A 319 -7.90 -15.06 32.20
CA ASP A 319 -8.73 -16.21 31.79
C ASP A 319 -10.23 -15.98 32.10
N GLU A 320 -10.87 -15.00 31.47
CA GLU A 320 -12.35 -14.91 31.45
C GLU A 320 -12.89 -14.79 30.02
N PHE A 321 -12.76 -15.89 29.29
CA PHE A 321 -13.67 -16.19 28.18
C PHE A 321 -15.03 -16.60 28.78
N ASP A 322 -15.90 -15.61 29.06
CA ASP A 322 -17.30 -15.90 29.36
C ASP A 322 -18.03 -16.25 28.04
N GLU A 323 -18.20 -17.56 27.82
CA GLU A 323 -18.97 -18.15 26.72
C GLU A 323 -20.50 -18.04 26.91
N ARG A 324 -20.99 -17.14 27.76
CA ARG A 324 -22.44 -16.93 27.89
C ARG A 324 -22.93 -15.90 26.87
N ALA A 325 -23.34 -16.41 25.71
CA ALA A 325 -24.33 -15.76 24.87
C ALA A 325 -25.53 -15.35 25.75
N PRO A 326 -26.09 -14.12 25.61
CA PRO A 326 -27.40 -13.87 26.17
C PRO A 326 -28.40 -14.71 25.37
N GLU A 327 -28.99 -15.70 26.03
CA GLU A 327 -30.23 -16.31 25.56
C GLU A 327 -31.22 -15.19 25.26
N GLU A 328 -31.65 -15.12 24.01
CA GLU A 328 -32.78 -14.30 23.58
C GLU A 328 -33.99 -14.68 24.43
N ARG A 329 -34.41 -13.76 25.31
CA ARG A 329 -35.72 -13.79 25.94
C ARG A 329 -36.56 -12.63 25.42
N TYR A 330 -37.65 -13.05 24.77
CA TYR A 330 -38.84 -12.34 24.30
C TYR A 330 -38.73 -11.59 22.97
#